data_AF-A0A497AA02-F1
#
_entry.id   AF-A0A497AA02-F1
#
_cell.length_a   1.000
_cell.length_b   1.000
_cell.length_c   1.000
_cell.angle_alpha   90.00
_cell.angle_beta   90.00
_cell.angle_gamma   90.00
#
_symmetry.space_group_name_H-M   'P 1'
#
loop_
_entity.id
_entity.type
_entity.pdbx_description
1 polymer ?
#
loop_
_entity_poly.entity_id
_entity_poly.type
_entity_poly.pdbx_seq_one_letter_code
_entity_poly.pdbx_strand_id
1 'polypeptide(L)'
;MLTCTAFGRLADEVKAKVKIPVLAVLEIIAEEAMGLSESIGILATHPGTLVSASEVIREEAALRGKSVEIKTLLCEGAFDAVRREDWATHDNIVLKHLNDLMEEVKVIIIPQPSMERVVKQIPEASRKVPIMSSAHLSVQLLKEKLDSIAQ
;
A
#
# COMPACT_ATOMS: atom_id res chain seq x y z
N MET A 1 14.31 8.20 0.41
CA MET A 1 13.11 7.34 0.45
C MET A 1 11.97 8.11 1.11
N LEU A 2 10.82 8.20 0.47
CA LEU A 2 9.59 8.80 0.99
C LEU A 2 8.71 7.70 1.57
N THR A 3 8.55 7.70 2.90
CA THR A 3 7.93 6.60 3.65
C THR A 3 6.45 6.80 3.92
N CYS A 4 6.00 8.05 4.10
CA CYS A 4 4.59 8.34 4.33
C CYS A 4 3.84 8.36 3.01
N THR A 5 2.74 7.62 2.93
CA THR A 5 1.89 7.52 1.73
C THR A 5 1.19 8.84 1.38
N ALA A 6 1.14 9.79 2.32
CA ALA A 6 0.74 11.18 2.06
C ALA A 6 1.74 11.95 1.18
N PHE A 7 3.03 11.55 1.17
CA PHE A 7 4.05 12.18 0.33
C PHE A 7 4.20 11.52 -1.05
N GLY A 8 3.43 10.47 -1.35
CA GLY A 8 3.46 9.81 -2.65
C GLY A 8 3.25 10.80 -3.81
N ARG A 9 2.27 11.71 -3.68
CA ARG A 9 1.98 12.77 -4.65
C ARG A 9 3.13 13.75 -4.91
N LEU A 10 4.07 13.86 -3.97
CA LEU A 10 5.23 14.76 -4.10
C LEU A 10 6.45 14.03 -4.69
N ALA A 11 6.37 12.72 -4.92
CA ALA A 11 7.52 11.92 -5.33
C ALA A 11 8.13 12.44 -6.64
N ASP A 12 7.31 12.74 -7.64
CA ASP A 12 7.78 13.27 -8.93
C ASP A 12 8.38 14.66 -8.82
N GLU A 13 7.76 15.56 -8.04
CA GLU A 13 8.33 16.88 -7.79
C GLU A 13 9.69 16.80 -7.09
N VAL A 14 9.83 15.90 -6.12
CA VAL A 14 11.08 15.69 -5.40
C VAL A 14 12.12 15.08 -6.34
N LYS A 15 11.78 14.06 -7.13
CA LYS A 15 12.65 13.45 -8.15
C LYS A 15 13.19 14.49 -9.13
N ALA A 16 12.35 15.44 -9.58
CA ALA A 16 12.76 16.48 -10.51
C ALA A 16 13.72 17.53 -9.89
N LYS A 17 13.71 17.69 -8.56
CA LYS A 17 14.47 18.73 -7.85
C LYS A 17 15.79 18.25 -7.24
N VAL A 18 16.05 16.94 -7.19
CA VAL A 18 17.25 16.38 -6.55
C VAL A 18 18.04 15.51 -7.53
N LYS A 19 19.37 15.42 -7.30
CA LYS A 19 20.28 14.60 -8.13
C LYS A 19 20.50 13.19 -7.58
N ILE A 20 19.85 12.84 -6.47
CA ILE A 20 19.96 11.54 -5.82
C ILE A 20 18.72 10.68 -6.15
N PRO A 21 18.84 9.35 -6.18
CA PRO A 21 17.69 8.48 -6.36
C PRO A 21 16.63 8.69 -5.28
N VAL A 22 15.38 8.85 -5.69
CA VAL A 22 14.21 8.98 -4.80
C VAL A 22 13.33 7.77 -5.01
N LEU A 23 13.07 7.07 -3.92
CA LEU A 23 12.13 5.94 -3.85
C LEU A 23 10.92 6.37 -3.04
N ALA A 24 9.71 6.19 -3.56
CA ALA A 24 8.48 6.34 -2.80
C ALA A 24 7.85 4.96 -2.57
N VAL A 25 7.51 4.71 -1.31
CA VAL A 25 6.95 3.43 -0.86
C VAL A 25 5.69 3.04 -1.64
N LEU A 26 4.83 4.02 -1.96
CA LEU A 26 3.55 3.75 -2.60
C LEU A 26 3.70 3.37 -4.08
N GLU A 27 4.65 3.99 -4.80
CA GLU A 27 4.98 3.63 -6.18
C GLU A 27 5.52 2.20 -6.26
N ILE A 28 6.41 1.86 -5.32
CA ILE A 28 6.97 0.52 -5.17
C ILE A 28 5.88 -0.54 -5.02
N ILE A 29 4.93 -0.31 -4.11
CA ILE A 29 3.85 -1.27 -3.86
C ILE A 29 2.89 -1.33 -5.07
N ALA A 30 2.63 -0.19 -5.71
CA ALA A 30 1.78 -0.13 -6.90
C ALA A 30 2.38 -0.93 -8.06
N GLU A 31 3.68 -0.76 -8.32
CA GLU A 31 4.41 -1.53 -9.33
C GLU A 31 4.31 -3.03 -9.08
N GLU A 32 4.62 -3.46 -7.86
CA GLU A 32 4.62 -4.88 -7.50
C GLU A 32 3.21 -5.48 -7.60
N ALA A 33 2.19 -4.79 -7.08
CA ALA A 33 0.82 -5.26 -7.14
C ALA A 33 0.31 -5.38 -8.59
N MET A 34 0.63 -4.42 -9.46
CA MET A 34 0.31 -4.48 -10.90
C MET A 34 1.15 -5.52 -11.66
N GLY A 35 2.26 -5.98 -11.09
CA GLY A 35 2.99 -7.16 -11.57
C GLY A 35 2.21 -8.45 -11.34
N LEU A 36 1.37 -8.50 -10.30
CA LEU A 36 0.58 -9.67 -9.91
C LEU A 36 -0.80 -9.71 -10.56
N SER A 37 -1.52 -8.58 -10.62
CA SER A 37 -2.85 -8.51 -11.22
C SER A 37 -3.29 -7.08 -11.56
N GLU A 38 -4.18 -6.95 -12.55
CA GLU A 38 -4.88 -5.69 -12.84
C GLU A 38 -6.07 -5.44 -11.89
N SER A 39 -6.52 -6.43 -11.12
CA SER A 39 -7.61 -6.30 -10.15
C SER A 39 -7.07 -6.08 -8.73
N ILE A 40 -7.01 -4.80 -8.34
CA ILE A 40 -6.35 -4.33 -7.11
C ILE A 40 -7.38 -3.83 -6.11
N GLY A 41 -7.34 -4.39 -4.90
CA GLY A 41 -8.04 -3.86 -3.74
C GLY A 41 -7.14 -2.93 -2.91
N ILE A 42 -7.67 -1.81 -2.44
CA ILE A 42 -6.97 -0.90 -1.52
C ILE A 42 -7.77 -0.81 -0.24
N LEU A 43 -7.16 -1.22 0.87
CA LEU A 43 -7.76 -1.17 2.20
C LEU A 43 -7.07 -0.09 3.05
N ALA A 44 -7.85 0.82 3.63
CA ALA A 44 -7.32 1.88 4.47
C ALA A 44 -8.29 2.28 5.59
N THR A 45 -7.79 2.93 6.63
CA THR A 45 -8.57 3.47 7.75
C THR A 45 -8.87 4.97 7.61
N HIS A 46 -8.17 5.66 6.70
CA HIS A 46 -8.34 7.10 6.48
C HIS A 46 -8.69 7.37 5.00
N PRO A 47 -9.73 8.17 4.71
CA PRO A 47 -10.21 8.39 3.35
C PRO A 47 -9.16 9.04 2.45
N GLY A 48 -8.39 10.00 2.99
CA GLY A 48 -7.30 10.63 2.23
C GLY A 48 -6.23 9.65 1.74
N THR A 49 -6.05 8.53 2.44
CA THR A 49 -5.13 7.47 2.01
C THR A 49 -5.68 6.72 0.80
N LEU A 50 -6.98 6.42 0.77
CA LEU A 50 -7.62 5.75 -0.37
C LEU A 50 -7.50 6.60 -1.64
N VAL A 51 -7.75 7.91 -1.52
CA VAL A 51 -7.65 8.85 -2.64
C VAL A 51 -6.19 8.90 -3.14
N SER A 52 -5.24 9.17 -2.26
CA SER A 52 -3.81 9.24 -2.62
C SER A 52 -3.29 7.94 -3.24
N ALA A 53 -3.59 6.78 -2.63
CA ALA A 53 -3.17 5.48 -3.12
C ALA A 53 -3.75 5.16 -4.50
N SER A 54 -5.05 5.44 -4.70
CA SER A 54 -5.72 5.18 -5.97
C SER A 54 -5.14 6.02 -7.11
N GLU A 55 -4.82 7.29 -6.85
CA GLU A 55 -4.21 8.18 -7.85
C GLU A 55 -2.83 7.67 -8.27
N VAL A 56 -1.95 7.39 -7.31
CA VAL A 56 -0.58 6.90 -7.60
C VAL A 56 -0.64 5.59 -8.39
N ILE A 57 -1.54 4.65 -8.05
CA ILE A 57 -1.68 3.39 -8.79
C ILE A 57 -2.16 3.65 -10.23
N ARG A 58 -3.10 4.58 -10.44
CA ARG A 58 -3.57 4.93 -11.78
C ARG A 58 -2.48 5.62 -12.62
N GLU A 59 -1.71 6.50 -12.00
CA GLU A 59 -0.58 7.18 -12.64
C GLU A 59 0.48 6.16 -13.06
N GLU A 60 0.87 5.24 -12.18
CA GLU A 60 1.82 4.17 -12.49
C GLU A 60 1.29 3.21 -13.57
N ALA A 61 -0.01 2.88 -13.55
CA ALA A 61 -0.63 2.09 -14.60
C ALA A 61 -0.55 2.80 -15.96
N ALA A 62 -0.84 4.11 -15.99
CA ALA A 62 -0.78 4.92 -17.20
C ALA A 62 0.64 5.04 -17.75
N LEU A 63 1.64 5.26 -16.89
CA LEU A 63 3.06 5.31 -17.27
C LEU A 63 3.53 4.00 -17.92
N ARG A 64 2.93 2.87 -17.52
CA ARG A 64 3.26 1.52 -18.03
C ARG A 64 2.36 1.06 -19.16
N GLY A 65 1.39 1.87 -19.59
CA GLY A 65 0.41 1.50 -20.61
C GLY A 65 -0.47 0.32 -20.21
N LYS A 66 -0.74 0.14 -18.92
CA LYS A 66 -1.59 -0.93 -18.37
C LYS A 66 -2.96 -0.40 -17.93
N SER A 67 -3.99 -1.24 -18.00
CA SER A 67 -5.26 -1.03 -17.32
C SER A 67 -5.18 -1.53 -15.87
N VAL A 68 -5.93 -0.88 -14.97
CA VAL A 68 -6.08 -1.32 -13.58
C VAL A 68 -7.51 -1.08 -13.11
N GLU A 69 -8.11 -2.12 -12.53
CA GLU A 69 -9.37 -2.06 -11.81
C GLU A 69 -9.08 -1.90 -10.32
N ILE A 70 -9.46 -0.75 -9.77
CA ILE A 70 -9.21 -0.42 -8.37
C ILE A 70 -10.52 -0.49 -7.60
N LYS A 71 -10.57 -1.36 -6.59
CA LYS A 71 -11.62 -1.39 -5.57
C LYS A 71 -11.07 -0.82 -4.27
N THR A 72 -11.67 0.27 -3.79
CA THR A 72 -11.31 0.86 -2.49
C THR A 72 -12.26 0.39 -1.41
N LEU A 73 -11.74 0.15 -0.21
CA LEU A 73 -12.55 -0.17 0.96
C LEU A 73 -12.03 0.60 2.18
N LEU A 74 -12.92 1.38 2.78
CA LEU A 74 -12.62 2.14 4.00
C LEU A 74 -13.00 1.30 5.22
N CYS A 75 -12.04 1.07 6.11
CA CYS A 75 -12.26 0.52 7.44
C CYS A 75 -12.84 1.61 8.35
N GLU A 76 -14.12 1.93 8.19
CA GLU A 76 -14.78 3.00 8.95
C GLU A 76 -14.64 2.79 10.47
N GLY A 77 -14.33 3.87 11.19
CA GLY A 77 -14.13 3.87 12.64
C GLY A 77 -12.79 3.29 13.13
N ALA A 78 -12.02 2.60 12.28
CA ALA A 78 -10.73 2.02 12.66
C ALA A 78 -9.70 3.11 13.01
N PHE A 79 -9.65 4.21 12.25
CA PHE A 79 -8.73 5.31 12.54
C PHE A 79 -9.03 5.98 13.89
N ASP A 80 -10.31 6.17 14.21
CA ASP A 80 -10.71 6.74 15.51
C ASP A 80 -10.43 5.81 16.68
N ALA A 81 -10.54 4.49 16.48
CA ALA A 81 -10.15 3.50 17.47
C ALA A 81 -8.65 3.62 17.83
N VAL A 82 -7.77 3.74 16.82
CA VAL A 82 -6.34 4.00 17.03
C VAL A 82 -6.09 5.30 17.79
N ARG A 83 -6.82 6.38 17.47
CA ARG A 83 -6.69 7.66 18.17
C ARG A 83 -7.08 7.59 19.65
N ARG A 84 -7.88 6.60 20.04
CA ARG A 84 -8.24 6.29 21.43
C ARG A 84 -7.43 5.15 22.04
N GLU A 85 -6.36 4.72 21.36
CA GLU A 85 -5.51 3.58 21.76
C GLU A 85 -6.24 2.23 21.84
N ASP A 86 -7.44 2.14 21.25
CA ASP A 86 -8.24 0.91 21.18
C ASP A 86 -7.85 0.08 19.96
N TRP A 87 -6.71 -0.60 20.09
CA TRP A 87 -6.17 -1.45 19.03
C TRP A 87 -7.01 -2.70 18.77
N ALA A 88 -7.72 -3.21 19.78
CA ALA A 88 -8.58 -4.38 19.61
C ALA A 88 -9.75 -4.07 18.64
N THR A 89 -10.41 -2.93 18.83
CA THR A 89 -11.48 -2.49 17.92
C THR A 89 -10.93 -2.19 16.52
N HIS A 90 -9.79 -1.50 16.43
CA HIS A 90 -9.13 -1.25 15.13
C HIS A 90 -8.86 -2.57 14.40
N ASP A 91 -8.25 -3.54 15.06
CA ASP A 91 -7.82 -4.79 14.44
C ASP A 91 -9.02 -5.62 13.98
N ASN A 92 -10.08 -5.69 14.79
CA ASN A 92 -11.33 -6.37 14.42
C ASN A 92 -11.99 -5.75 13.18
N ILE A 93 -12.05 -4.42 13.10
CA ILE A 93 -12.62 -3.72 11.94
C ILE A 93 -11.78 -4.01 10.70
N VAL A 94 -10.45 -3.87 10.79
CA VAL A 94 -9.54 -4.10 9.66
C VAL A 94 -9.61 -5.55 9.19
N LEU A 95 -9.59 -6.52 10.10
CA LEU A 95 -9.64 -7.95 9.77
C LEU A 95 -10.93 -8.31 9.04
N LYS A 96 -12.08 -7.79 9.49
CA LYS A 96 -13.36 -7.98 8.81
C LYS A 96 -13.32 -7.50 7.37
N HIS A 97 -12.96 -6.23 7.16
CA HIS A 97 -12.94 -5.63 5.82
C HIS A 97 -11.88 -6.27 4.92
N LEU A 98 -10.76 -6.69 5.48
CA LEU A 98 -9.72 -7.41 4.75
C LEU A 98 -10.25 -8.76 4.24
N ASN A 99 -10.97 -9.52 5.07
CA ASN A 99 -11.60 -10.77 4.64
C ASN A 99 -12.63 -10.54 3.52
N ASP A 100 -13.49 -9.53 3.67
CA ASP A 100 -14.47 -9.19 2.64
C ASP A 100 -13.78 -8.84 1.31
N LEU A 101 -12.74 -8.01 1.37
CA LEU A 101 -12.00 -7.59 0.17
C LEU A 101 -11.26 -8.75 -0.51
N MET A 102 -10.76 -9.72 0.25
CA MET A 102 -10.09 -10.91 -0.30
C MET A 102 -10.98 -11.76 -1.22
N GLU A 103 -12.30 -11.68 -1.10
CA GLU A 103 -13.22 -12.37 -2.00
C GLU A 103 -13.42 -11.66 -3.35
N GLU A 104 -13.11 -10.36 -3.41
CA GLU A 104 -13.57 -9.48 -4.49
C GLU A 104 -12.46 -9.06 -5.46
N VAL A 105 -11.20 -9.13 -5.04
CA VAL A 105 -10.04 -8.69 -5.85
C VAL A 105 -9.02 -9.81 -6.01
N LYS A 106 -7.92 -9.55 -6.72
CA LYS A 106 -6.83 -10.52 -6.94
C LYS A 106 -5.53 -10.17 -6.23
N VAL A 107 -5.36 -8.91 -5.82
CA VAL A 107 -4.26 -8.46 -4.94
C VAL A 107 -4.77 -7.35 -4.04
N ILE A 108 -4.30 -7.28 -2.80
CA ILE A 108 -4.67 -6.23 -1.85
C ILE A 108 -3.44 -5.41 -1.47
N ILE A 109 -3.59 -4.09 -1.51
CA ILE A 109 -2.62 -3.11 -1.02
C ILE A 109 -3.11 -2.53 0.31
N ILE A 110 -2.22 -2.53 1.30
CA ILE A 110 -2.45 -1.93 2.62
C ILE A 110 -1.38 -0.86 2.85
N PRO A 111 -1.64 0.40 2.45
CA PRO A 111 -0.65 1.48 2.43
C PRO A 111 -0.57 2.23 3.78
N GLN A 112 -0.74 1.53 4.91
CA GLN A 112 -0.74 2.11 6.26
C GLN A 112 -0.03 1.21 7.28
N PRO A 113 1.03 1.70 7.96
CA PRO A 113 1.77 0.92 8.95
C PRO A 113 0.92 0.38 10.11
N SER A 114 -0.12 1.12 10.52
CA SER A 114 -1.00 0.72 11.64
C SER A 114 -1.69 -0.63 11.40
N MET A 115 -1.91 -0.99 10.15
CA MET A 115 -2.63 -2.20 9.72
C MET A 115 -1.69 -3.41 9.51
N GLU A 116 -0.37 -3.22 9.46
CA GLU A 116 0.58 -4.33 9.25
C GLU A 116 0.48 -5.41 10.34
N ARG A 117 0.13 -4.99 11.57
CA ARG A 117 -0.11 -5.93 12.68
C ARG A 117 -1.25 -6.91 12.38
N VAL A 118 -2.29 -6.46 11.68
CA VAL A 118 -3.47 -7.26 11.37
C VAL A 118 -3.14 -8.26 10.27
N VAL A 119 -2.37 -7.84 9.27
CA VAL A 119 -1.87 -8.74 8.21
C VAL A 119 -1.08 -9.90 8.81
N LYS A 120 -0.25 -9.63 9.82
CA LYS A 120 0.53 -10.66 10.55
C LYS A 120 -0.34 -11.63 11.36
N GLN A 121 -1.56 -11.26 11.71
CA GLN A 121 -2.50 -12.16 12.39
C GLN A 121 -3.13 -13.19 11.44
N ILE A 122 -3.12 -12.93 10.13
CA ILE A 122 -3.65 -13.85 9.11
C ILE A 122 -2.50 -14.76 8.65
N PRO A 123 -2.56 -16.08 8.90
CA PRO A 123 -1.58 -17.02 8.39
C PRO A 123 -1.50 -16.94 6.88
N GLU A 124 -0.30 -17.02 6.32
CA GLU A 124 -0.10 -16.91 4.87
C GLU A 124 -0.90 -17.96 4.09
N ALA A 125 -0.96 -19.20 4.61
CA ALA A 125 -1.76 -20.29 4.04
C ALA A 125 -3.28 -20.03 4.03
N SER A 126 -3.77 -19.06 4.81
CA SER A 126 -5.18 -18.67 4.87
C SER A 126 -5.51 -17.47 3.99
N ARG A 127 -4.51 -16.81 3.38
CA ARG A 127 -4.72 -15.67 2.50
C ARG A 127 -5.16 -16.15 1.12
N LYS A 128 -6.34 -15.71 0.68
CA LYS A 128 -6.88 -16.07 -0.65
C LYS A 128 -6.18 -15.34 -1.80
N VAL A 129 -5.60 -14.18 -1.50
CA VAL A 129 -4.90 -13.31 -2.45
C VAL A 129 -3.65 -12.73 -1.81
N PRO A 130 -2.63 -12.33 -2.60
CA PRO A 130 -1.48 -11.61 -2.07
C PRO A 130 -1.90 -10.31 -1.37
N ILE A 131 -1.30 -10.05 -0.21
CA ILE A 131 -1.52 -8.84 0.59
C ILE A 131 -0.19 -8.12 0.70
N MET A 132 -0.12 -6.90 0.16
CA MET A 132 1.11 -6.11 0.10
C MET A 132 1.05 -5.00 1.15
N SER A 133 2.08 -4.92 1.98
CA SER A 133 2.27 -3.82 2.93
C SER A 133 3.59 -3.11 2.68
N SER A 134 3.64 -1.86 3.13
CA SER A 134 4.68 -0.90 2.78
C SER A 134 6.06 -1.17 3.36
N ALA A 135 6.19 -1.73 4.56
CA ALA A 135 7.47 -1.67 5.26
C ALA A 135 8.52 -2.62 4.64
N HIS A 136 8.19 -3.90 4.47
CA HIS A 136 9.18 -4.91 4.12
C HIS A 136 9.70 -4.76 2.68
N LEU A 137 8.77 -4.67 1.71
CA LEU A 137 9.10 -4.53 0.30
C LEU A 137 9.97 -3.30 0.02
N SER A 138 9.65 -2.19 0.67
CA SER A 138 10.36 -0.95 0.43
C SER A 138 11.77 -0.94 1.01
N VAL A 139 12.01 -1.65 2.13
CA VAL A 139 13.36 -1.84 2.68
C VAL A 139 14.20 -2.75 1.79
N GLN A 140 13.59 -3.81 1.23
CA GLN A 140 14.27 -4.70 0.29
C GLN A 140 14.72 -3.94 -0.96
N LEU A 141 13.83 -3.19 -1.61
CA LEU A 141 14.17 -2.39 -2.80
C LEU A 141 15.16 -1.26 -2.48
N LEU A 142 15.07 -0.64 -1.30
CA LEU A 142 16.07 0.33 -0.87
C LEU A 142 17.46 -0.30 -0.84
N LYS A 143 17.60 -1.52 -0.28
CA LYS A 143 18.85 -2.25 -0.27
C LYS A 143 19.35 -2.52 -1.69
N GLU A 144 18.52 -3.10 -2.55
CA GLU A 144 18.89 -3.40 -3.94
C GLU A 144 19.34 -2.13 -4.69
N LYS A 145 18.66 -1.00 -4.46
CA LYS A 145 19.06 0.27 -5.06
C LYS A 145 20.39 0.78 -4.52
N LEU A 146 20.64 0.70 -3.21
CA LEU A 146 21.92 1.07 -2.62
C LEU A 146 23.06 0.19 -3.14
N ASP A 147 22.84 -1.12 -3.23
CA ASP A 147 23.81 -2.08 -3.78
C ASP A 147 24.15 -1.75 -5.24
N SER A 148 23.17 -1.32 -6.04
CA SER A 148 23.40 -0.90 -7.44
C SER A 148 24.18 0.40 -7.61
N ILE A 149 24.21 1.28 -6.59
CA ILE A 149 24.94 2.57 -6.62
C ILE A 149 26.36 2.41 -6.06
N ALA A 150 26.59 1.38 -5.25
CA ALA A 150 27.89 1.08 -4.65
C ALA A 150 28.86 0.37 -5.62
N GLN A 151 28.39 -0.02 -6.82
CA GLN A 151 29.16 -0.60 -7.91
C GLN A 151 29.61 0.46 -8.90
#